data_AF-A0A2H5ZNF2-F1
#
_entry.id   AF-A0A2H5ZNF2-F1
#
_cell.length_a   1.000
_cell.length_b   1.000
_cell.length_c   1.000
_cell.angle_alpha   90.00
_cell.angle_beta   90.00
_cell.angle_gamma   90.00
#
_symmetry.space_group_name_H-M   'P 1'
#
loop_
_entity.id
_entity.type
_entity.pdbx_description
1 polymer ?
#
loop_
_entity_poly.entity_id
_entity_poly.type
_entity_poly.pdbx_seq_one_letter_code
_entity_poly.pdbx_strand_id
1 'polypeptide(L)'
;MHIAETRDKARENVKFGLKAWLDYFREVAALPLAPEGPIDDAVDAMIASGLAVIGTPEDAVAQIYRLKEQSGGFGCFLQMAHEWADREATLRSYELFARYVIPEFQGAVEAPRSSRDWAAANRTTFIGAAVQAIMSQIARHAEEQQRQQNINPEATRTTGS
;
A
#
# COMPACT_ATOMS: atom_id res chain seq x y z
N MET A 1 -3.54 14.75 11.39
CA MET A 1 -3.59 13.57 10.49
C MET A 1 -3.24 12.34 11.30
N HIS A 2 -4.06 11.31 11.21
CA HIS A 2 -3.84 9.97 11.74
C HIS A 2 -4.36 8.95 10.73
N ILE A 3 -3.58 7.91 10.42
CA ILE A 3 -4.00 6.85 9.49
C ILE A 3 -3.81 5.46 10.09
N ALA A 4 -4.66 4.53 9.67
CA ALA A 4 -4.61 3.13 10.04
C ALA A 4 -4.92 2.24 8.83
N GLU A 5 -4.90 0.92 9.02
CA GLU A 5 -5.23 -0.06 7.99
C GLU A 5 -6.66 0.07 7.47
N THR A 6 -7.58 0.54 8.33
CA THR A 6 -8.97 0.80 7.97
C THR A 6 -9.43 2.14 8.55
N ARG A 7 -10.44 2.74 7.92
CA ARG A 7 -11.06 3.99 8.42
C ARG A 7 -11.62 3.80 9.83
N ASP A 8 -12.27 2.68 10.10
CA ASP A 8 -12.82 2.37 11.43
C ASP A 8 -11.70 2.28 12.47
N LYS A 9 -10.58 1.62 12.17
CA LYS A 9 -9.45 1.56 13.11
C LYS A 9 -8.84 2.93 13.34
N ALA A 10 -8.75 3.78 12.32
CA ALA A 10 -8.29 5.15 12.48
C ALA A 10 -9.21 5.95 13.41
N ARG A 11 -10.53 5.82 13.24
CA ARG A 11 -11.54 6.44 14.10
C ARG A 11 -11.44 5.95 15.55
N GLU A 12 -11.34 4.65 15.76
CA GLU A 12 -11.17 4.08 17.10
C GLU A 12 -9.88 4.57 17.76
N ASN A 13 -8.77 4.62 17.01
CA ASN A 13 -7.49 5.08 17.55
C ASN A 13 -7.55 6.54 18.03
N VAL A 14 -8.21 7.45 17.28
CA VAL A 14 -8.25 8.87 17.65
C VAL A 14 -9.16 9.18 18.85
N LYS A 15 -10.06 8.26 19.23
CA LYS A 15 -10.88 8.40 20.44
C LYS A 15 -10.04 8.52 21.72
N PHE A 16 -8.78 8.07 21.67
CA PHE A 16 -7.83 8.17 22.76
C PHE A 16 -7.59 9.61 23.21
N GLY A 17 -7.24 10.53 22.30
CA GLY A 17 -6.77 11.87 22.64
C GLY A 17 -7.50 13.01 21.96
N LEU A 18 -8.30 12.74 20.92
CA LEU A 18 -8.91 13.79 20.10
C LEU A 18 -9.85 14.70 20.92
N LYS A 19 -10.61 14.15 21.86
CA LYS A 19 -11.50 14.96 22.71
C LYS A 19 -10.72 15.99 23.53
N ALA A 20 -9.68 15.54 24.23
CA ALA A 20 -8.85 16.42 25.05
C ALA A 20 -8.15 17.50 24.19
N TRP A 21 -7.72 17.14 22.99
CA TRP A 21 -7.15 18.08 22.03
C TRP A 21 -8.19 19.13 21.59
N LEU A 22 -9.42 18.73 21.26
CA LEU A 22 -10.49 19.65 20.89
C LEU A 22 -10.89 20.58 22.04
N ASP A 23 -10.99 20.04 23.25
CA ASP A 23 -11.30 20.83 24.46
C ASP A 23 -10.22 21.91 24.68
N TYR A 24 -8.94 21.55 24.58
CA TYR A 24 -7.82 22.50 24.68
C TYR A 24 -7.92 23.63 23.63
N PHE A 25 -8.13 23.29 22.35
CA PHE A 25 -8.21 24.29 21.29
C PHE A 25 -9.43 25.20 21.43
N ARG A 26 -10.52 24.70 22.00
CA ARG A 26 -11.70 25.52 22.30
C ARG A 26 -11.45 26.47 23.46
N GLU A 27 -10.96 25.95 24.58
CA GLU A 27 -10.84 26.70 25.84
C GLU A 27 -9.65 27.67 25.83
N VAL A 28 -8.53 27.28 25.21
CA VAL A 28 -7.28 28.04 25.26
C VAL A 28 -7.06 28.84 23.99
N ALA A 29 -7.28 28.23 22.82
CA ALA A 29 -7.01 28.88 21.54
C ALA A 29 -8.23 29.60 20.95
N ALA A 30 -9.42 29.46 21.55
CA ALA A 30 -10.69 30.02 21.06
C ALA A 30 -11.00 29.69 19.59
N LEU A 31 -10.54 28.52 19.12
CA LEU A 31 -10.76 28.02 17.76
C LEU A 31 -11.74 26.85 17.80
N PRO A 32 -13.03 27.04 17.45
CA PRO A 32 -14.01 25.95 17.42
C PRO A 32 -13.77 25.07 16.18
N LEU A 33 -12.82 24.13 16.27
CA LEU A 33 -12.40 23.27 15.15
C LEU A 33 -13.42 22.18 14.78
N ALA A 34 -14.32 21.84 15.70
CA ALA A 34 -15.34 20.82 15.53
C ALA A 34 -16.56 21.15 16.43
N PRO A 35 -17.76 20.66 16.07
CA PRO A 35 -18.94 20.82 16.90
C PRO A 35 -18.77 20.17 18.28
N GLU A 36 -19.54 20.64 19.26
CA GLU A 36 -19.65 19.95 20.54
C GLU A 36 -20.57 18.74 20.40
N GLY A 37 -20.34 17.69 21.21
CA GLY A 37 -21.17 16.51 21.22
C GLY A 37 -20.36 15.21 21.14
N PRO A 38 -20.95 14.13 20.58
CA PRO A 38 -20.28 12.86 20.37
C PRO A 38 -18.96 13.01 19.61
N ILE A 39 -17.95 12.26 20.02
CA ILE A 39 -16.62 12.33 19.40
C ILE A 39 -16.65 11.95 17.91
N ASP A 40 -17.53 11.02 17.53
CA ASP A 40 -17.66 10.58 16.14
C ASP A 40 -18.18 11.71 15.23
N ASP A 41 -19.10 12.55 15.72
CA ASP A 41 -19.60 13.73 14.99
C ASP A 41 -18.49 14.78 14.79
N ALA A 42 -17.64 14.95 15.81
CA ALA A 42 -16.48 15.82 15.70
C ALA A 42 -15.45 15.30 14.68
N VAL A 43 -15.18 13.99 14.67
CA VAL A 43 -14.34 13.34 13.65
C VAL A 43 -14.90 13.58 12.26
N ASP A 44 -16.20 13.38 12.06
CA ASP A 44 -16.87 13.59 10.78
C ASP A 44 -16.73 15.02 10.29
N ALA A 45 -16.98 16.01 11.16
CA ALA A 45 -16.83 17.42 10.83
C ALA A 45 -15.39 17.80 10.47
N MET A 46 -14.40 17.27 11.19
CA MET A 46 -12.98 17.54 10.92
C MET A 46 -12.51 16.92 9.60
N ILE A 47 -13.01 15.75 9.23
CA ILE A 47 -12.75 15.14 7.92
C ILE A 47 -13.45 15.95 6.82
N ALA A 48 -14.73 16.26 6.99
CA ALA A 48 -15.55 16.96 5.99
C ALA A 48 -15.04 18.38 5.68
N SER A 49 -14.54 19.09 6.68
CA SER A 49 -13.90 20.41 6.49
C SER A 49 -12.57 20.35 5.75
N GLY A 50 -11.98 19.16 5.60
CA GLY A 50 -10.64 18.97 5.07
C GLY A 50 -9.54 19.45 6.01
N LEU A 51 -9.85 19.77 7.27
CA LEU A 51 -8.88 20.13 8.31
C LEU A 51 -8.07 18.91 8.75
N ALA A 52 -8.71 17.75 8.81
CA ALA A 52 -8.09 16.51 9.27
C ALA A 52 -8.15 15.40 8.23
N VAL A 53 -7.21 14.48 8.38
CA VAL A 53 -7.28 13.14 7.79
C VAL A 53 -7.28 12.16 8.94
N ILE A 54 -8.37 11.39 9.05
CA ILE A 54 -8.56 10.29 9.99
C ILE A 54 -9.10 9.14 9.14
N GLY A 55 -8.21 8.27 8.66
CA GLY A 55 -8.56 7.32 7.61
C GLY A 55 -7.46 6.35 7.23
N THR A 56 -7.37 5.99 5.95
CA THR A 56 -6.36 5.07 5.40
C THR A 56 -5.20 5.82 4.74
N PRO A 57 -4.10 5.13 4.34
CA PRO A 57 -3.05 5.76 3.55
C PRO A 57 -3.57 6.43 2.28
N GLU A 58 -4.57 5.85 1.61
CA GLU A 58 -5.19 6.40 0.41
C GLU A 58 -5.88 7.75 0.70
N ASP A 59 -6.53 7.89 1.86
CA ASP A 59 -7.14 9.15 2.27
C ASP A 59 -6.07 10.24 2.50
N ALA A 60 -4.91 9.87 3.07
CA ALA A 60 -3.79 10.79 3.23
C ALA A 60 -3.21 11.22 1.88
N VAL A 61 -3.04 10.28 0.95
CA VAL A 61 -2.57 10.58 -0.41
C VAL A 61 -3.52 11.55 -1.11
N ALA A 62 -4.82 11.25 -1.09
CA ALA A 62 -5.85 12.10 -1.70
C ALA A 62 -5.84 13.53 -1.11
N GLN A 63 -5.71 13.65 0.21
CA GLN A 63 -5.62 14.95 0.87
C GLN A 63 -4.37 15.73 0.45
N ILE A 64 -3.20 15.08 0.40
CA ILE A 64 -1.95 15.75 0.05
C ILE A 64 -1.98 16.21 -1.41
N TYR A 65 -2.54 15.41 -2.33
CA TYR A 65 -2.77 15.86 -3.71
C TYR A 65 -3.72 17.06 -3.78
N ARG A 66 -4.83 17.02 -3.05
CA ARG A 66 -5.79 18.14 -2.98
C ARG A 66 -5.11 19.42 -2.48
N LEU A 67 -4.32 19.33 -1.42
CA LEU A 67 -3.57 20.47 -0.88
C LEU A 67 -2.54 20.99 -1.88
N LYS A 68 -1.83 20.08 -2.57
CA LYS A 68 -0.82 20.44 -3.58
C LYS A 68 -1.46 21.17 -4.76
N GLU A 69 -2.61 20.71 -5.23
CA GLU A 69 -3.37 21.36 -6.29
C GLU A 69 -3.88 22.74 -5.86
N GLN A 70 -4.48 22.84 -4.67
CA GLN A 70 -5.00 24.10 -4.15
C GLN A 70 -3.91 25.16 -3.90
N SER A 71 -2.72 24.75 -3.48
CA SER A 71 -1.62 25.69 -3.21
C SER A 71 -0.78 26.02 -4.44
N GLY A 72 -0.99 25.35 -5.57
CA GLY A 72 -0.08 25.41 -6.72
C GLY A 72 1.27 24.70 -6.47
N GLY A 73 1.35 23.86 -5.45
CA GLY A 73 2.55 23.16 -5.00
C GLY A 73 3.08 23.65 -3.65
N PHE A 74 3.84 22.79 -2.97
CA PHE A 74 4.61 23.12 -1.78
C PHE A 74 5.90 22.29 -1.76
N GLY A 75 6.96 22.84 -1.18
CA GLY A 75 8.27 22.16 -1.10
C GLY A 75 8.35 21.10 0.00
N CYS A 76 7.54 21.22 1.05
CA CYS A 76 7.53 20.30 2.17
C CYS A 76 6.13 20.25 2.81
N PHE A 77 5.69 19.04 3.19
CA PHE A 77 4.48 18.83 3.99
C PHE A 77 4.91 18.43 5.40
N LEU A 78 4.46 19.19 6.41
CA LEU A 78 4.75 18.91 7.81
C LEU A 78 3.49 18.41 8.50
N GLN A 79 3.58 17.22 9.09
CA GLN A 79 2.54 16.68 9.95
C GLN A 79 2.73 17.23 11.37
N MET A 80 1.68 17.80 11.94
CA MET A 80 1.67 18.15 13.37
C MET A 80 1.77 16.85 14.21
N ALA A 81 2.31 16.90 15.42
CA ALA A 81 2.14 15.83 16.41
C ALA A 81 1.03 16.26 17.37
N HIS A 82 -0.09 15.53 17.37
CA HIS A 82 -1.35 15.99 17.97
C HIS A 82 -1.79 15.10 19.16
N GLU A 83 -1.06 14.00 19.40
CA GLU A 83 -1.38 12.98 20.42
C GLU A 83 -2.84 12.47 20.36
N TRP A 84 -3.43 12.36 19.17
CA TRP A 84 -4.80 11.85 19.01
C TRP A 84 -4.94 10.37 19.33
N ALA A 85 -3.88 9.59 19.11
CA ALA A 85 -3.84 8.17 19.37
C ALA A 85 -2.76 7.84 20.40
N ASP A 86 -2.82 6.64 20.98
CA ASP A 86 -1.74 6.15 21.84
C ASP A 86 -0.41 6.03 21.07
N ARG A 87 0.67 5.75 21.81
CA ARG A 87 2.01 5.66 21.22
C ARG A 87 2.13 4.60 20.14
N GLU A 88 1.54 3.43 20.34
CA GLU A 88 1.67 2.30 19.41
C GLU A 88 0.94 2.61 18.11
N ALA A 89 -0.30 3.09 18.20
CA ALA A 89 -1.10 3.51 17.06
C ALA A 89 -0.46 4.69 16.32
N THR A 90 0.13 5.64 17.04
CA THR A 90 0.85 6.78 16.44
C THR A 90 2.06 6.31 15.64
N LEU A 91 2.90 5.45 16.23
CA LEU A 91 4.06 4.88 15.52
C LEU A 91 3.63 4.07 14.31
N ARG A 92 2.54 3.31 14.42
CA ARG A 92 1.96 2.57 13.31
C ARG A 92 1.48 3.50 12.19
N SER A 93 0.82 4.61 12.53
CA SER A 93 0.43 5.62 11.55
C SER A 93 1.64 6.20 10.81
N TYR A 94 2.76 6.45 11.50
CA TYR A 94 3.99 6.92 10.85
C TYR A 94 4.61 5.88 9.93
N GLU A 95 4.61 4.61 10.34
CA GLU A 95 5.07 3.51 9.48
C GLU A 95 4.23 3.42 8.20
N LEU A 96 2.90 3.46 8.33
CA LEU A 96 1.99 3.44 7.19
C LEU A 96 2.21 4.65 6.27
N PHE A 97 2.40 5.84 6.86
CA PHE A 97 2.66 7.05 6.10
C PHE A 97 3.97 6.93 5.31
N ALA A 98 5.04 6.48 5.96
CA ALA A 98 6.34 6.31 5.33
C ALA A 98 6.34 5.25 4.22
N ARG A 99 5.63 4.14 4.42
CA ARG A 99 5.60 3.02 3.46
C ARG A 99 4.66 3.24 2.28
N TYR A 100 3.51 3.87 2.50
CA TYR A 100 2.42 3.89 1.52
C TYR A 100 2.05 5.29 1.03
N VAL A 101 2.43 6.35 1.74
CA VAL A 101 2.07 7.72 1.37
C VAL A 101 3.25 8.45 0.74
N ILE A 102 4.42 8.47 1.41
CA ILE A 102 5.61 9.18 0.91
C ILE A 102 6.00 8.77 -0.53
N PRO A 103 6.04 7.48 -0.91
CA PRO A 103 6.48 7.07 -2.25
C PRO A 103 5.64 7.64 -3.39
N GLU A 104 4.34 7.90 -3.16
CA GLU A 104 3.42 8.48 -4.15
C GLU A 104 3.87 9.87 -4.63
N PHE A 105 4.60 10.60 -3.80
CA PHE A 105 5.01 11.98 -4.08
C PHE A 105 6.47 12.11 -4.55
N GLN A 106 7.22 11.01 -4.58
CA GLN A 106 8.64 10.99 -4.95
C GLN A 106 8.89 10.47 -6.38
N GLY A 107 7.85 10.26 -7.18
CA GLY A 107 7.96 9.76 -8.57
C GLY A 107 8.46 8.31 -8.68
N ALA A 108 8.64 7.60 -7.56
CA ALA A 108 9.18 6.25 -7.51
C ALA A 108 8.13 5.16 -7.80
N VAL A 109 6.84 5.49 -7.73
CA VAL A 109 5.75 4.51 -7.75
C VAL A 109 5.09 4.36 -9.12
N GLU A 110 5.12 5.39 -9.96
CA GLU A 110 4.43 5.38 -11.26
C GLU A 110 5.04 4.37 -12.25
N ALA A 111 6.37 4.33 -12.40
CA ALA A 111 7.00 3.39 -13.31
C ALA A 111 6.83 1.91 -12.90
N PRO A 112 7.01 1.51 -11.62
CA PRO A 112 6.74 0.14 -11.18
C PRO A 112 5.26 -0.24 -11.25
N ARG A 113 4.32 0.65 -10.90
CA ARG A 113 2.88 0.36 -11.01
C ARG A 113 2.45 0.21 -12.46
N SER A 114 2.86 1.14 -13.33
CA SER A 114 2.58 1.06 -14.76
C SER A 114 3.14 -0.21 -15.40
N SER A 115 4.38 -0.59 -15.05
CA SER A 115 4.99 -1.86 -15.49
C SER A 115 4.22 -3.09 -15.00
N ARG A 116 3.83 -3.12 -13.70
CA ARG A 116 3.03 -4.21 -13.13
C ARG A 116 1.66 -4.31 -13.81
N ASP A 117 0.97 -3.20 -13.96
CA ASP A 117 -0.38 -3.16 -14.53
C ASP A 117 -0.35 -3.52 -16.02
N TRP A 118 0.70 -3.11 -16.76
CA TRP A 118 0.97 -3.57 -18.12
C TRP A 118 1.24 -5.08 -18.18
N ALA A 119 2.09 -5.62 -17.31
CA ALA A 119 2.36 -7.05 -17.24
C ALA A 119 1.11 -7.87 -16.88
N ALA A 120 0.25 -7.34 -16.00
CA ALA A 120 -1.03 -7.94 -15.64
C ALA A 120 -2.04 -7.89 -16.79
N ALA A 121 -2.13 -6.78 -17.53
CA ALA A 121 -2.99 -6.64 -18.70
C ALA A 121 -2.54 -7.53 -19.88
N ASN A 122 -1.22 -7.70 -20.05
CA ASN A 122 -0.62 -8.51 -21.11
C ASN A 122 -0.36 -9.97 -20.70
N ARG A 123 -0.92 -10.42 -19.57
CA ARG A 123 -0.70 -11.74 -18.97
C ARG A 123 -0.94 -12.89 -19.95
N THR A 124 -1.93 -12.78 -20.84
CA THR A 124 -2.24 -13.78 -21.88
C THR A 124 -1.09 -13.96 -22.87
N THR A 125 -0.44 -12.88 -23.28
CA THR A 125 0.73 -12.92 -24.19
C THR A 125 1.94 -13.58 -23.50
N PHE A 126 2.16 -13.29 -22.22
CA PHE A 126 3.28 -13.85 -21.46
C PHE A 126 3.09 -15.30 -21.04
N ILE A 127 1.86 -15.74 -20.73
CA ILE A 127 1.56 -17.15 -20.46
C ILE A 127 1.77 -17.99 -21.72
N GLY A 128 1.35 -17.51 -22.89
CA GLY A 128 1.58 -18.21 -24.15
C GLY A 128 3.07 -18.46 -24.41
N ALA A 129 3.90 -17.41 -24.28
CA ALA A 129 5.35 -17.53 -24.45
C ALA A 129 6.02 -18.39 -23.36
N ALA A 130 5.59 -18.26 -22.10
CA ALA A 130 6.12 -19.05 -20.98
C ALA A 130 5.77 -20.53 -21.11
N VAL A 131 4.53 -20.86 -21.48
CA VAL A 131 4.08 -22.24 -21.73
C VAL A 131 4.83 -22.84 -22.92
N GLN A 132 5.00 -22.09 -24.02
CA GLN A 132 5.79 -22.56 -25.16
C GLN A 132 7.26 -22.82 -24.79
N ALA A 133 7.87 -21.94 -23.99
CA ALA A 133 9.24 -22.14 -23.51
C ALA A 133 9.35 -23.40 -22.64
N ILE A 134 8.42 -23.62 -21.71
CA ILE A 134 8.36 -24.83 -20.87
C ILE A 134 8.20 -26.08 -21.74
N MET A 135 7.26 -26.09 -22.68
CA MET A 135 7.03 -27.24 -23.57
C MET A 135 8.24 -27.54 -24.46
N SER A 136 8.95 -26.51 -24.95
CA SER A 136 10.17 -26.69 -25.75
C SER A 136 11.32 -27.30 -24.94
N GLN A 137 11.43 -26.98 -23.64
CA GLN A 137 12.42 -27.57 -22.75
C GLN A 137 12.06 -29.01 -22.39
N ILE A 138 10.77 -29.30 -22.15
CA ILE A 138 10.29 -30.68 -21.95
C ILE A 138 10.59 -31.53 -23.19
N ALA A 139 10.32 -31.01 -24.39
CA ALA A 139 10.59 -31.71 -25.64
C ALA A 139 12.09 -31.99 -25.86
N ARG A 140 12.97 -30.99 -25.63
CA ARG A 140 14.42 -31.20 -25.70
C ARG A 140 14.91 -32.26 -24.71
N HIS A 141 14.43 -32.21 -23.47
CA HIS A 141 14.80 -33.21 -22.47
C HIS A 141 14.34 -34.62 -22.85
N ALA A 142 13.14 -34.76 -23.43
CA ALA A 142 12.65 -36.05 -23.91
C ALA A 142 13.47 -36.59 -25.09
N GLU A 143 13.86 -35.72 -26.03
CA GLU A 143 14.73 -36.08 -27.16
C GLU A 143 16.15 -36.46 -26.70
N GLU A 144 16.71 -35.74 -25.73
CA GLU A 144 18.00 -36.08 -25.11
C GLU A 144 17.94 -37.44 -24.41
N GLN A 145 16.89 -37.73 -23.64
CA GLN A 145 16.74 -39.03 -22.99
C GLN A 145 16.55 -40.19 -23.97
N GLN A 146 15.80 -39.98 -25.06
CA GLN A 146 15.66 -41.00 -26.12
C GLN A 146 16.97 -41.23 -26.87
N ARG A 147 17.76 -40.17 -27.11
CA ARG A 147 19.11 -40.32 -27.67
C ARG A 147 20.04 -41.06 -26.72
N GLN A 148 19.99 -40.78 -25.42
CA GLN A 148 20.78 -41.52 -24.42
C GLN A 148 20.38 -43.01 -24.36
N GLN A 149 19.08 -43.33 -24.46
CA GLN A 149 18.58 -44.71 -24.45
C GLN A 149 18.94 -45.46 -25.75
N ASN A 150 18.84 -44.82 -26.91
CA ASN A 150 19.20 -45.44 -28.20
C ASN A 150 20.72 -45.62 -28.38
N ILE A 151 21.57 -44.87 -27.68
CA ILE A 151 23.02 -45.05 -27.69
C ILE A 151 23.46 -46.22 -26.78
N ASN A 152 22.56 -46.78 -25.95
CA ASN A 152 22.89 -47.84 -24.99
C ASN A 152 22.21 -49.22 -25.24
N PRO A 153 22.25 -49.84 -26.44
CA PRO A 153 21.60 -51.14 -26.65
C PRO A 153 22.41 -52.38 -26.21
N GLU A 154 23.71 -52.27 -25.87
CA GLU A 154 24.58 -53.45 -25.69
C GLU A 154 24.78 -53.95 -24.24
N ALA A 155 24.24 -53.31 -23.22
CA ALA A 155 24.52 -53.70 -21.82
C ALA A 155 23.64 -54.84 -21.25
N THR A 156 22.77 -55.50 -22.03
CA THR A 156 21.80 -56.48 -21.49
C THR A 156 21.95 -57.92 -22.02
N ARG A 157 23.04 -58.27 -22.72
CA ARG A 157 23.35 -59.66 -23.08
C ARG A 157 24.53 -60.22 -22.30
N THR A 158 24.35 -60.49 -21.01
CA THR A 158 25.09 -61.55 -20.31
C THR A 158 24.47 -61.80 -18.94
N THR A 159 23.72 -62.89 -18.80
CA THR A 159 23.66 -63.82 -17.64
C THR A 159 22.34 -64.61 -17.67
N GLY A 160 22.44 -65.93 -17.82
CA GLY A 160 21.28 -66.84 -17.77
C GLY A 160 21.60 -68.13 -18.50
N SER A 161 22.18 -69.08 -17.75
CA SER A 161 22.69 -70.40 -18.13
C SER A 161 21.70 -71.31 -18.84
#